data_AF-A0A5Q4F8Q1-F1
#
_entry.id   AF-A0A5Q4F8Q1-F1
#
_cell.length_a   1.000
_cell.length_b   1.000
_cell.length_c   1.000
_cell.angle_alpha   90.00
_cell.angle_beta   90.00
_cell.angle_gamma   90.00
#
_symmetry.space_group_name_H-M   'P 1'
#
loop_
_entity.id
_entity.type
_entity.pdbx_description
1 polymer ?
#
loop_
_entity_poly.entity_id
_entity_poly.type
_entity_poly.pdbx_seq_one_letter_code
_entity_poly.pdbx_strand_id
1 'polypeptide(L)'
;MDLTTRNNILTVVLGVLIVVLAWFLYRSIVDPYQEVLQEREMVERERHRMEVVRDVLVQYRNRRGNFPPTEGGLDSLIVFLQTDSLMVARGDSLFQFRPPSRFSPDSLTYSPRPPHNRFEYTLNDTIRPRLYLLENPGTGDRIGDLQRTTMLNAPNWN
;
A
#
# COMPACT_ATOMS: atom_id res chain seq x y z
N MET A 1 40.70 -29.87 -44.54
CA MET A 1 40.13 -28.88 -43.59
C MET A 1 41.13 -28.72 -42.46
N ASP A 2 41.72 -27.53 -42.39
CA ASP A 2 42.91 -27.25 -41.60
C ASP A 2 42.63 -27.30 -40.10
N LEU A 3 43.58 -27.79 -39.30
CA LEU A 3 43.45 -27.93 -37.85
C LEU A 3 43.17 -26.59 -37.16
N THR A 4 43.72 -25.51 -37.72
CA THR A 4 43.49 -24.11 -37.33
C THR A 4 42.04 -23.68 -37.51
N THR A 5 41.35 -24.12 -38.56
CA THR A 5 39.94 -23.78 -38.79
C THR A 5 39.03 -24.43 -37.74
N ARG A 6 39.33 -25.68 -37.32
CA ARG A 6 38.55 -26.42 -36.32
C ARG A 6 38.66 -25.80 -34.92
N ASN A 7 39.86 -25.42 -34.50
CA ASN A 7 40.05 -24.76 -33.20
C ASN A 7 39.35 -23.40 -33.16
N ASN A 8 39.39 -22.63 -34.26
CA ASN A 8 38.74 -21.33 -34.30
C ASN A 8 37.21 -21.44 -34.19
N ILE A 9 36.60 -22.44 -34.87
CA ILE A 9 35.17 -22.74 -34.73
C ILE A 9 34.82 -23.14 -33.29
N LEU A 10 35.65 -24.00 -32.66
CA LEU A 10 35.43 -24.41 -31.27
C LEU A 10 35.49 -23.24 -30.30
N THR A 11 36.43 -22.30 -30.47
CA THR A 11 36.51 -21.08 -29.63
C THR A 11 35.30 -20.17 -29.81
N VAL A 12 34.83 -19.99 -31.04
CA VAL A 12 33.63 -19.20 -31.32
C VAL A 12 32.39 -19.85 -30.71
N VAL A 13 32.21 -21.16 -30.88
CA VAL A 13 31.07 -21.90 -30.31
C VAL A 13 31.11 -21.86 -28.78
N LEU A 14 32.28 -22.05 -28.16
CA LEU A 14 32.44 -21.95 -26.72
C LEU A 14 32.13 -20.53 -26.21
N GLY A 15 32.58 -19.50 -26.93
CA GLY A 15 32.27 -18.11 -26.60
C GLY A 15 30.76 -17.83 -26.66
N VAL A 16 30.09 -18.29 -27.72
CA VAL A 16 28.62 -18.18 -27.84
C VAL A 16 27.92 -18.95 -26.72
N LEU A 17 28.38 -20.16 -26.40
CA LEU A 17 27.83 -20.97 -25.31
C LEU A 17 27.95 -20.25 -23.96
N ILE A 18 29.09 -19.64 -23.67
CA ILE A 18 29.31 -18.86 -22.44
C ILE A 18 28.35 -17.67 -22.38
N VAL A 19 28.15 -16.93 -23.48
CA VAL A 19 27.22 -15.79 -23.52
C VAL A 19 25.77 -16.23 -23.32
N VAL A 20 25.34 -17.34 -23.94
CA VAL A 20 23.99 -17.89 -23.77
C VAL A 20 23.76 -18.35 -22.33
N LEU A 21 24.74 -19.05 -21.74
CA LEU A 21 24.67 -19.51 -20.35
C LEU A 21 24.65 -18.33 -19.37
N ALA A 22 25.44 -17.28 -19.62
CA ALA A 22 25.44 -16.07 -18.81
C ALA A 22 24.09 -15.34 -18.86
N TRP A 23 23.47 -15.24 -20.04
CA TRP A 23 22.13 -14.66 -20.19
C TRP A 23 21.07 -15.49 -19.48
N PHE A 24 21.13 -16.82 -19.58
CA PHE A 24 20.19 -17.72 -18.91
C PHE A 24 20.30 -17.63 -17.37
N LEU A 25 21.54 -17.57 -16.85
CA LEU A 25 21.80 -17.40 -15.42
C LEU A 25 21.25 -16.06 -14.90
N TYR A 26 21.47 -14.97 -15.64
CA TYR A 26 20.93 -13.66 -15.30
C TYR A 26 19.40 -13.71 -15.21
N ARG A 27 18.74 -14.25 -16.24
CA ARG A 27 17.28 -14.36 -16.28
C ARG A 27 16.72 -15.20 -15.14
N SER A 28 17.32 -16.37 -14.88
CA SER A 28 16.85 -17.30 -13.85
C SER A 28 16.95 -16.74 -12.43
N ILE A 29 17.84 -15.79 -12.17
CA ILE A 29 18.02 -15.17 -10.86
C ILE A 29 17.16 -13.90 -10.73
N VAL A 30 17.07 -13.09 -11.79
CA VAL A 30 16.45 -11.76 -11.73
C VAL A 30 14.92 -11.82 -11.85
N ASP A 31 14.38 -12.67 -12.73
CA ASP A 31 12.92 -12.76 -12.95
C ASP A 31 12.13 -13.08 -11.65
N PRO A 32 12.47 -14.13 -10.86
CA PRO A 32 11.70 -14.44 -9.65
C PRO A 32 11.84 -13.40 -8.54
N TYR A 33 12.95 -12.65 -8.53
CA TYR A 33 13.18 -11.61 -7.52
C TYR A 33 12.25 -10.40 -7.73
N GLN A 34 11.92 -10.08 -8.99
CA GLN A 34 11.07 -8.95 -9.32
C GLN A 34 9.61 -9.17 -8.92
N GLU A 35 9.08 -10.38 -9.07
CA GLU A 35 7.69 -10.70 -8.69
C GLU A 35 7.46 -10.51 -7.19
N VAL A 36 8.36 -11.04 -6.36
CA VAL A 36 8.28 -10.91 -4.89
C VAL A 36 8.41 -9.46 -4.45
N LEU A 37 9.27 -8.67 -5.10
CA LEU A 37 9.40 -7.24 -4.82
C LEU A 37 8.10 -6.50 -5.11
N GLN A 38 7.48 -6.74 -6.27
CA GLN A 38 6.23 -6.09 -6.66
C GLN A 38 5.09 -6.42 -5.69
N GLU A 39 5.01 -7.68 -5.24
CA GLU A 39 4.02 -8.09 -4.26
C GLU A 39 4.20 -7.39 -2.91
N ARG A 40 5.43 -7.32 -2.41
CA ARG A 40 5.75 -6.60 -1.17
C ARG A 40 5.44 -5.12 -1.29
N GLU A 41 5.81 -4.50 -2.41
CA GLU A 41 5.48 -3.09 -2.67
C GLU A 41 3.97 -2.84 -2.71
N MET A 42 3.17 -3.78 -3.21
CA MET A 42 1.70 -3.66 -3.18
C MET A 42 1.17 -3.69 -1.74
N VAL A 43 1.62 -4.66 -0.93
CA VAL A 43 1.21 -4.79 0.48
C VAL A 43 1.60 -3.55 1.27
N GLU A 44 2.84 -3.09 1.14
CA GLU A 44 3.30 -1.89 1.84
C GLU A 44 2.56 -0.63 1.40
N ARG A 45 2.21 -0.50 0.11
CA ARG A 45 1.39 0.62 -0.39
C ARG A 45 -0.02 0.61 0.21
N GLU A 46 -0.61 -0.56 0.34
CA GLU A 46 -1.92 -0.73 0.95
C GLU A 46 -1.92 -0.41 2.43
N ARG A 47 -0.96 -0.95 3.19
CA ARG A 47 -0.77 -0.64 4.60
C ARG A 47 -0.53 0.84 4.83
N HIS A 48 0.34 1.44 4.02
CA HIS A 48 0.55 2.89 4.02
C HIS A 48 -0.75 3.64 3.76
N ARG A 49 -1.57 3.20 2.80
CA ARG A 49 -2.88 3.82 2.53
C ARG A 49 -3.78 3.79 3.78
N MET A 50 -3.87 2.65 4.45
CA MET A 50 -4.66 2.53 5.68
C MET A 50 -4.11 3.40 6.82
N GLU A 51 -2.79 3.52 6.94
CA GLU A 51 -2.14 4.42 7.89
C GLU A 51 -2.48 5.89 7.60
N VAL A 52 -2.51 6.30 6.33
CA VAL A 52 -2.96 7.65 5.98
C VAL A 52 -4.43 7.87 6.34
N VAL A 53 -5.31 6.89 6.10
CA VAL A 53 -6.73 6.97 6.51
C VAL A 53 -6.85 7.12 8.03
N ARG A 54 -6.08 6.35 8.79
CA ARG A 54 -5.96 6.47 10.26
C ARG A 54 -5.54 7.89 10.66
N ASP A 55 -4.53 8.44 10.01
CA ASP A 55 -4.03 9.78 10.35
C ASP A 55 -5.09 10.87 10.06
N VAL A 56 -5.84 10.72 8.96
CA VAL A 56 -7.00 11.56 8.65
C VAL A 56 -8.10 11.40 9.70
N LEU A 57 -8.41 10.18 10.16
CA LEU A 57 -9.37 9.92 11.23
C LEU A 57 -8.98 10.61 12.55
N VAL A 58 -7.70 10.54 12.91
CA VAL A 58 -7.17 11.22 14.10
C VAL A 58 -7.26 12.74 13.95
N GLN A 59 -6.91 13.29 12.78
CA GLN A 59 -7.05 14.72 12.48
C GLN A 59 -8.52 15.17 12.54
N TYR A 60 -9.43 14.40 11.97
CA TYR A 60 -10.87 14.66 12.02
C TYR A 60 -11.35 14.71 13.48
N ARG A 61 -10.98 13.71 14.29
CA ARG A 61 -11.31 13.68 15.72
C ARG A 61 -10.74 14.89 16.47
N ASN A 62 -9.49 15.28 16.20
CA ASN A 62 -8.87 16.42 16.87
C ASN A 62 -9.58 17.75 16.53
N ARG A 63 -10.12 17.88 15.30
CA ARG A 63 -10.84 19.08 14.84
C ARG A 63 -12.31 19.11 15.28
N ARG A 64 -13.03 17.99 15.15
CA ARG A 64 -14.49 17.89 15.38
C ARG A 64 -14.84 17.36 16.78
N GLY A 65 -13.84 16.90 17.54
CA GLY A 65 -14.00 16.31 18.88
C GLY A 65 -14.48 14.86 18.90
N ASN A 66 -14.93 14.31 17.76
CA ASN A 66 -15.47 12.96 17.64
C ASN A 66 -15.00 12.27 16.35
N PHE A 67 -14.95 10.93 16.37
CA PHE A 67 -14.79 10.13 15.16
C PHE A 67 -16.04 10.19 14.28
N PRO A 68 -15.91 10.03 12.95
CA PRO A 68 -17.04 10.00 12.04
C PRO A 68 -17.96 8.79 12.32
N PRO A 69 -19.26 8.86 11.97
CA PRO A 69 -20.21 7.76 12.18
C PRO A 69 -19.87 6.54 11.32
N THR A 70 -20.35 5.34 11.70
CA THR A 70 -20.16 4.11 10.90
C THR A 70 -20.72 4.26 9.49
N GLU A 71 -21.97 4.71 9.37
CA GLU A 71 -22.62 4.94 8.09
C GLU A 71 -22.18 6.28 7.49
N GLY A 72 -21.63 6.25 6.27
CA GLY A 72 -21.13 7.44 5.58
C GLY A 72 -19.89 8.08 6.23
N GLY A 73 -19.26 7.39 7.20
CA GLY A 73 -18.11 7.93 7.91
C GLY A 73 -16.94 8.26 7.00
N LEU A 74 -16.62 7.32 6.10
CA LEU A 74 -15.57 7.52 5.11
C LEU A 74 -15.90 8.66 4.13
N ASP A 75 -17.16 8.82 3.75
CA ASP A 75 -17.60 9.95 2.90
C ASP A 75 -17.47 11.28 3.64
N SER A 76 -17.76 11.31 4.94
CA SER A 76 -17.56 12.51 5.77
C SER A 76 -16.07 12.90 5.90
N LEU A 77 -15.14 11.93 5.83
CA LEU A 77 -13.71 12.20 5.76
C LEU A 77 -13.31 12.83 4.43
N ILE A 78 -13.86 12.35 3.31
CA ILE A 78 -13.63 12.93 1.99
C ILE A 78 -14.11 14.39 1.97
N VAL A 79 -15.34 14.63 2.44
CA VAL A 79 -15.89 15.98 2.56
C VAL A 79 -15.01 16.85 3.45
N PHE A 80 -14.53 16.34 4.59
CA PHE A 80 -13.63 17.09 5.46
C PHE A 80 -12.32 17.47 4.76
N LEU A 81 -11.71 16.55 4.03
CA LEU A 81 -10.49 16.82 3.25
C LEU A 81 -10.71 17.85 2.14
N GLN A 82 -11.91 17.92 1.57
CA GLN A 82 -12.26 18.85 0.49
C GLN A 82 -12.78 20.22 0.97
N THR A 83 -13.38 20.29 2.16
CA THR A 83 -14.02 21.51 2.67
C THR A 83 -13.14 22.28 3.64
N ASP A 84 -12.26 21.60 4.38
CA ASP A 84 -11.42 22.26 5.37
C ASP A 84 -10.25 22.98 4.70
N SER A 85 -10.17 24.31 4.86
CA SER A 85 -9.17 25.14 4.19
C SER A 85 -7.73 24.73 4.51
N LEU A 86 -7.46 24.18 5.71
CA LEU A 86 -6.14 23.64 6.04
C LEU A 86 -5.88 22.32 5.30
N MET A 87 -6.86 21.43 5.23
CA MET A 87 -6.72 20.13 4.55
C MET A 87 -6.59 20.30 3.03
N VAL A 88 -7.30 21.26 2.44
CA VAL A 88 -7.16 21.59 1.02
C VAL A 88 -5.78 22.20 0.74
N ALA A 89 -5.29 23.09 1.60
CA ALA A 89 -4.01 23.76 1.39
C ALA A 89 -2.78 22.90 1.74
N ARG A 90 -2.90 21.97 2.70
CA ARG A 90 -1.77 21.19 3.24
C ARG A 90 -1.97 19.68 3.23
N GLY A 91 -3.08 19.18 2.72
CA GLY A 91 -3.38 17.75 2.65
C GLY A 91 -2.27 16.97 1.94
N ASP A 92 -1.81 17.45 0.79
CA ASP A 92 -0.71 16.85 0.02
C ASP A 92 0.58 16.69 0.83
N SER A 93 0.88 17.66 1.70
CA SER A 93 2.09 17.63 2.53
C SER A 93 1.93 16.78 3.78
N LEU A 94 0.72 16.75 4.36
CA LEU A 94 0.41 16.04 5.59
C LEU A 94 0.15 14.55 5.35
N PHE A 95 -0.38 14.21 4.18
CA PHE A 95 -0.85 12.88 3.82
C PHE A 95 -0.17 12.43 2.53
N GLN A 96 1.14 12.16 2.64
CA GLN A 96 1.93 11.76 1.48
C GLN A 96 1.59 10.32 1.10
N PHE A 97 1.21 10.09 -0.16
CA PHE A 97 1.06 8.75 -0.70
C PHE A 97 2.40 8.25 -1.26
N ARG A 98 2.65 6.94 -1.18
CA ARG A 98 3.80 6.36 -1.88
C ARG A 98 3.62 6.45 -3.40
N PRO A 99 4.70 6.77 -4.15
CA PRO A 99 4.70 6.65 -5.60
C PRO A 99 4.24 5.26 -6.07
N PRO A 100 3.53 5.14 -7.21
CA PRO A 100 3.17 6.19 -8.16
C PRO A 100 1.88 6.98 -7.82
N SER A 101 1.18 6.63 -6.73
CA SER A 101 -0.08 7.29 -6.38
C SER A 101 0.13 8.69 -5.80
N ARG A 102 -0.63 9.68 -6.26
CA ARG A 102 -0.67 11.04 -5.71
C ARG A 102 -1.83 11.17 -4.72
N PHE A 103 -1.69 12.06 -3.75
CA PHE A 103 -2.77 12.35 -2.81
C PHE A 103 -4.04 12.73 -3.56
N SER A 104 -5.12 12.03 -3.24
CA SER A 104 -6.46 12.30 -3.77
C SER A 104 -7.45 11.89 -2.67
N PRO A 105 -8.27 12.83 -2.17
CA PRO A 105 -9.26 12.55 -1.13
C PRO A 105 -10.20 11.41 -1.52
N ASP A 106 -10.66 11.38 -2.77
CA ASP A 106 -11.64 10.38 -3.24
C ASP A 106 -11.05 8.97 -3.25
N SER A 107 -9.77 8.84 -3.60
CA SER A 107 -9.06 7.56 -3.63
C SER A 107 -8.61 7.06 -2.25
N LEU A 108 -8.72 7.89 -1.21
CA LEU A 108 -8.20 7.58 0.13
C LEU A 108 -8.95 6.39 0.75
N THR A 109 -10.23 6.23 0.41
CA THR A 109 -11.11 5.20 0.98
C THR A 109 -11.04 3.86 0.25
N TYR A 110 -10.20 3.76 -0.79
CA TYR A 110 -10.06 2.56 -1.62
C TYR A 110 -8.65 1.96 -1.50
N SER A 111 -8.59 0.64 -1.59
CA SER A 111 -7.32 -0.08 -1.66
C SER A 111 -6.60 0.19 -2.99
N PRO A 112 -5.27 0.41 -2.98
CA PRO A 112 -4.47 0.54 -4.20
C PRO A 112 -4.27 -0.80 -4.92
N ARG A 113 -4.59 -1.93 -4.29
CA ARG A 113 -4.45 -3.27 -4.87
C ARG A 113 -5.76 -3.68 -5.57
N PRO A 114 -5.72 -4.29 -6.78
CA PRO A 114 -6.89 -4.91 -7.39
C PRO A 114 -7.54 -5.92 -6.43
N PRO A 115 -8.86 -5.91 -6.20
CA PRO A 115 -9.92 -5.28 -7.02
C PRO A 115 -10.28 -3.84 -6.66
N HIS A 116 -9.42 -3.12 -5.94
CA HIS A 116 -9.67 -1.76 -5.44
C HIS A 116 -10.87 -1.69 -4.49
N ASN A 117 -10.92 -2.65 -3.56
CA ASN A 117 -11.97 -2.71 -2.56
C ASN A 117 -12.00 -1.43 -1.72
N ARG A 118 -13.21 -0.96 -1.40
CA ARG A 118 -13.41 0.11 -0.43
C ARG A 118 -13.08 -0.42 0.97
N PHE A 119 -12.41 0.40 1.79
CA PHE A 119 -12.21 0.06 3.19
C PHE A 119 -13.53 0.08 3.94
N GLU A 120 -13.64 -0.79 4.95
CA GLU A 120 -14.78 -0.85 5.84
C GLU A 120 -14.45 -0.12 7.13
N TYR A 121 -15.37 0.71 7.60
CA TYR A 121 -15.20 1.51 8.80
C TYR A 121 -16.38 1.27 9.74
N THR A 122 -16.06 0.89 10.98
CA THR A 122 -17.05 0.70 12.05
C THR A 122 -16.66 1.51 13.27
N LEU A 123 -17.60 2.29 13.78
CA LEU A 123 -17.47 3.02 15.05
C LEU A 123 -18.21 2.27 16.16
N ASN A 124 -17.54 2.07 17.29
CA ASN A 124 -18.18 1.71 18.54
C ASN A 124 -18.26 2.93 19.46
N ASP A 125 -19.48 3.43 19.65
CA ASP A 125 -19.81 4.58 20.47
C ASP A 125 -20.29 4.20 21.89
N THR A 126 -20.34 2.92 22.23
CA THR A 126 -20.74 2.43 23.56
C THR A 126 -19.61 2.52 24.59
N ILE A 127 -18.36 2.42 24.14
CA ILE A 127 -17.16 2.46 24.99
C ILE A 127 -16.55 3.89 25.00
N ARG A 128 -15.89 4.26 26.10
CA ARG A 128 -15.15 5.51 26.25
C ARG A 128 -13.67 5.20 26.55
N PRO A 129 -12.70 5.74 25.78
CA PRO A 129 -12.86 6.55 24.56
C PRO A 129 -13.58 5.79 23.44
N ARG A 130 -14.25 6.53 22.54
CA ARG A 130 -14.92 5.92 21.38
C ARG A 130 -13.89 5.15 20.56
N LEU A 131 -14.27 3.94 20.15
CA LEU A 131 -13.38 3.05 19.42
C LEU A 131 -13.81 2.95 17.97
N TYR A 132 -12.86 2.74 17.07
CA TYR A 132 -13.15 2.48 15.67
C TYR A 132 -12.35 1.28 15.19
N LEU A 133 -12.82 0.71 14.10
CA LEU A 133 -12.20 -0.38 13.37
C LEU A 133 -12.23 -0.02 11.89
N LEU A 134 -11.04 0.05 11.28
CA LEU A 134 -10.83 0.25 9.86
C LEU A 134 -10.25 -1.04 9.27
N GLU A 135 -10.95 -1.69 8.35
CA GLU A 135 -10.54 -2.96 7.78
C GLU A 135 -10.49 -2.91 6.26
N ASN A 136 -9.59 -3.70 5.67
CA ASN A 136 -9.64 -4.02 4.26
C ASN A 136 -10.21 -5.43 4.04
N PRO A 137 -11.41 -5.57 3.45
CA PRO A 137 -12.02 -6.88 3.19
C PRO A 137 -11.21 -7.75 2.21
N GLY A 138 -10.33 -7.15 1.40
CA GLY A 138 -9.52 -7.88 0.42
C GLY A 138 -8.29 -8.60 0.98
N THR A 139 -7.80 -8.20 2.15
CA THR A 139 -6.51 -8.68 2.69
C THR A 139 -6.57 -9.05 4.17
N GLY A 140 -7.62 -8.63 4.90
CA GLY A 140 -7.72 -8.84 6.35
C GLY A 140 -6.82 -7.91 7.17
N ASP A 141 -6.16 -6.96 6.53
CA ASP A 141 -5.41 -5.88 7.18
C ASP A 141 -6.42 -4.96 7.90
N ARG A 142 -6.14 -4.65 9.18
CA ARG A 142 -7.00 -3.79 10.01
C ARG A 142 -6.22 -2.86 10.92
N ILE A 143 -6.80 -1.70 11.19
CA ILE A 143 -6.33 -0.72 12.17
C ILE A 143 -7.47 -0.44 13.15
N GLY A 144 -7.15 -0.46 14.44
CA GLY A 144 -8.16 -0.26 15.47
C GLY A 144 -8.75 -1.56 15.99
N ASP A 145 -9.60 -1.43 16.99
CA ASP A 145 -10.37 -2.52 17.58
C ASP A 145 -11.62 -1.92 18.21
N LEU A 146 -12.76 -2.60 18.12
CA LEU A 146 -14.02 -2.17 18.73
C LEU A 146 -14.09 -2.46 20.23
N GLN A 147 -13.19 -3.27 20.77
CA GLN A 147 -13.22 -3.72 22.16
C GLN A 147 -12.04 -3.20 22.99
N ARG A 148 -10.85 -3.08 22.38
CA ARG A 148 -9.60 -2.77 23.08
C ARG A 148 -9.14 -1.34 22.85
N THR A 149 -9.18 -0.52 23.90
CA THR A 149 -8.73 0.88 23.85
C THR A 149 -7.24 1.05 23.53
N THR A 150 -6.41 0.07 23.91
CA THR A 150 -4.98 0.03 23.60
C THR A 150 -4.70 -0.15 22.11
N MET A 151 -5.66 -0.68 21.35
CA MET A 151 -5.51 -0.98 19.92
C MET A 151 -6.15 0.08 19.01
N LEU A 152 -6.73 1.15 19.55
CA LEU A 152 -7.51 2.16 18.80
C LEU A 152 -6.83 2.67 17.51
N ASN A 153 -5.52 2.85 17.52
CA ASN A 153 -4.73 3.32 16.36
C ASN A 153 -3.69 2.29 15.89
N ALA A 154 -3.72 1.08 16.45
CA ALA A 154 -2.71 0.06 16.22
C ALA A 154 -3.06 -0.74 14.95
N PRO A 155 -2.11 -0.92 14.01
CA PRO A 155 -2.27 -1.87 12.93
C PRO A 155 -2.15 -3.32 13.45
N ASN A 156 -2.79 -4.27 12.78
CA ASN A 156 -2.61 -5.70 13.07
C ASN A 156 -1.35 -6.30 12.44
N TRP A 157 -0.73 -5.61 11.49
CA TRP A 157 0.55 -5.98 10.91
C TRP A 157 1.68 -5.34 11.73
N ASN A 158 2.52 -6.16 12.36
CA ASN A 158 3.76 -5.72 13.01
C ASN A 158 4.82 -6.82 12.86
#